data_AF-A0A929D6Z1-F1
#
_entry.id   AF-A0A929D6Z1-F1
#
_cell.length_a   1.000
_cell.length_b   1.000
_cell.length_c   1.000
_cell.angle_alpha   90.00
_cell.angle_beta   90.00
_cell.angle_gamma   90.00
#
_symmetry.space_group_name_H-M   'P 1'
#
loop_
_entity.id
_entity.type
_entity.pdbx_description
1 polymer ?
#
loop_
_entity_poly.entity_id
_entity_poly.type
_entity_poly.pdbx_seq_one_letter_code
_entity_poly.pdbx_strand_id
1 'polypeptide(L)'
;MAVDKGMLSMMDEKRVFPPPKEFSAAAHIKSMEEYKKLYDSSIADPDKFWGERAEQLDWFKKWDKVRVVDFVNAKHEWFVGGKLNVTYNCIDRHLKTWRKNKAALIWEGEPEGERITYTYQDLYNEVCRFANVLKKHGVKKGDRVSIYLPMIPQLAISLLACARIGAVHNVVFGGFSAEALRDRIQDCGSDTLICCDGYYRSGKVVNSKANADAAMAACPDAVSYTHLRAHET
;
A
#
# COMPACT_ATOMS: atom_id res chain seq x y z
N MET A 1 -30.78 -19.61 -29.76
CA MET A 1 -30.07 -18.32 -29.96
C MET A 1 -28.60 -18.61 -29.86
N ALA A 2 -27.86 -18.36 -30.94
CA ALA A 2 -26.43 -18.64 -31.03
C ALA A 2 -25.66 -17.62 -30.17
N VAL A 3 -24.86 -18.12 -29.23
CA VAL A 3 -23.88 -17.29 -28.52
C VAL A 3 -22.68 -17.16 -29.45
N ASP A 4 -22.43 -15.92 -29.85
CA ASP A 4 -21.28 -15.47 -30.62
C ASP A 4 -19.98 -15.91 -29.95
N LYS A 5 -19.32 -16.92 -30.55
CA LYS A 5 -18.00 -17.39 -30.13
C LYS A 5 -16.96 -16.48 -30.79
N GLY A 6 -16.73 -15.33 -30.18
CA GLY A 6 -15.57 -14.49 -30.49
C GLY A 6 -14.29 -15.32 -30.32
N MET A 7 -13.64 -15.63 -31.44
CA MET A 7 -12.28 -16.16 -31.58
C MET A 7 -11.94 -17.37 -30.67
N LEU A 8 -12.30 -18.57 -31.15
CA LEU A 8 -11.88 -19.86 -30.59
C LEU A 8 -10.36 -20.04 -30.70
N SER A 9 -9.64 -19.85 -29.59
CA SER A 9 -8.32 -20.48 -29.41
C SER A 9 -8.52 -22.00 -29.40
N MET A 10 -7.95 -22.73 -30.36
CA MET A 10 -8.12 -24.20 -30.51
C MET A 10 -7.29 -25.02 -29.50
N MET A 11 -7.11 -24.52 -28.28
CA MET A 11 -6.62 -25.30 -27.14
C MET A 11 -7.54 -25.04 -25.95
N ASP A 12 -8.69 -25.73 -25.93
CA ASP A 12 -9.44 -25.92 -24.68
C ASP A 12 -8.56 -26.74 -23.74
N GLU A 13 -7.73 -26.06 -22.95
CA GLU A 13 -6.89 -26.67 -21.94
C GLU A 13 -7.75 -27.16 -20.77
N LYS A 14 -7.98 -28.47 -20.72
CA LYS A 14 -8.82 -29.14 -19.71
C LYS A 14 -8.03 -29.80 -18.58
N ARG A 15 -6.69 -29.75 -18.60
CA ARG A 15 -5.87 -30.34 -17.55
C ARG A 15 -6.08 -29.58 -16.24
N VAL A 16 -6.32 -30.34 -15.18
CA VAL A 16 -6.39 -29.82 -13.80
C VAL A 16 -5.15 -30.30 -13.07
N PHE A 17 -4.42 -29.37 -12.48
CA PHE A 17 -3.20 -29.65 -11.72
C PHE A 17 -3.50 -29.50 -10.23
N PRO A 18 -3.71 -30.60 -9.48
CA PRO A 18 -3.92 -30.50 -8.04
C PRO A 18 -2.63 -30.05 -7.35
N PRO A 19 -2.72 -29.26 -6.26
CA PRO A 19 -1.54 -28.91 -5.49
C PRO A 19 -0.90 -30.18 -4.87
N PRO A 20 0.42 -30.19 -4.67
CA PRO A 20 1.08 -31.25 -3.92
C PRO A 20 0.45 -31.45 -2.54
N LYS A 21 0.38 -32.71 -2.09
CA LYS A 21 -0.30 -33.06 -0.82
C LYS A 21 0.35 -32.39 0.39
N GLU A 22 1.68 -32.32 0.43
CA GLU A 22 2.40 -31.66 1.53
C GLU A 22 2.07 -30.16 1.59
N PHE A 23 1.97 -29.50 0.44
CA PHE A 23 1.58 -28.09 0.36
C PHE A 23 0.14 -27.88 0.84
N SER A 24 -0.80 -28.70 0.37
CA SER A 24 -2.22 -28.60 0.73
C SER A 24 -2.44 -28.79 2.24
N ALA A 25 -1.67 -29.66 2.90
CA ALA A 25 -1.78 -29.91 4.33
C ALA A 25 -1.32 -28.71 5.19
N ALA A 26 -0.35 -27.94 4.70
CA ALA A 26 0.20 -26.76 5.39
C ALA A 26 -0.53 -25.44 5.05
N ALA A 27 -1.39 -25.45 4.03
CA ALA A 27 -2.12 -24.27 3.58
C ALA A 27 -3.21 -23.82 4.58
N HIS A 28 -3.58 -22.54 4.52
CA HIS A 28 -4.70 -22.00 5.30
C HIS A 28 -6.07 -22.53 4.85
N ILE A 29 -6.18 -22.95 3.59
CA ILE A 29 -7.36 -23.62 3.03
C ILE A 29 -6.86 -24.91 2.39
N LYS A 30 -7.30 -26.04 2.90
CA LYS A 30 -6.67 -27.35 2.63
C LYS A 30 -7.32 -28.11 1.50
N SER A 31 -8.51 -27.72 1.08
CA SER A 31 -9.26 -28.40 0.02
C SER A 31 -10.22 -27.48 -0.72
N MET A 32 -10.64 -27.90 -1.91
CA MET A 32 -11.70 -27.21 -2.66
C MET A 32 -13.05 -27.21 -1.93
N GLU A 33 -13.31 -28.23 -1.10
CA GLU A 33 -14.53 -28.29 -0.29
C GLU A 33 -14.52 -27.23 0.81
N GLU A 34 -13.38 -27.09 1.52
CA GLU A 34 -13.20 -26.05 2.53
C GLU A 34 -13.29 -24.65 1.91
N TYR A 35 -12.65 -24.44 0.76
CA TYR A 35 -12.79 -23.21 -0.02
C TYR A 35 -14.25 -22.90 -0.34
N LYS A 36 -14.99 -23.87 -0.92
CA LYS A 36 -16.40 -23.68 -1.30
C LYS A 36 -17.25 -23.32 -0.09
N LYS A 37 -17.08 -24.02 1.03
CA LYS A 37 -17.80 -23.72 2.26
C LYS A 37 -17.54 -22.29 2.76
N LEU A 38 -16.29 -21.83 2.72
CA LEU A 38 -15.93 -20.46 3.08
C LEU A 38 -16.51 -19.43 2.12
N TYR A 39 -16.40 -19.71 0.81
CA TYR A 39 -16.95 -18.86 -0.24
C TYR A 39 -18.47 -18.74 -0.12
N ASP A 40 -19.19 -19.86 0.00
CA ASP A 40 -20.64 -19.90 0.11
C ASP A 40 -21.11 -19.12 1.36
N SER A 41 -20.40 -19.25 2.49
CA SER A 41 -20.66 -18.46 3.70
C SER A 41 -20.47 -16.96 3.46
N SER A 42 -19.42 -16.56 2.73
CA SER A 42 -19.13 -15.15 2.42
C SER A 42 -20.19 -14.49 1.54
N ILE A 43 -20.97 -15.28 0.79
CA ILE A 43 -22.03 -14.80 -0.09
C ILE A 43 -23.41 -14.92 0.57
N ALA A 44 -23.66 -15.98 1.33
CA ALA A 44 -24.94 -16.24 1.99
C ALA A 44 -25.18 -15.33 3.21
N ASP A 45 -24.17 -15.13 4.06
CA ASP A 45 -24.20 -14.18 5.18
C ASP A 45 -22.90 -13.34 5.23
N PRO A 46 -22.72 -12.44 4.25
CA PRO A 46 -21.56 -11.56 4.14
C PRO A 46 -21.33 -10.68 5.37
N ASP A 47 -22.39 -10.20 6.05
CA ASP A 47 -22.22 -9.30 7.19
C ASP A 47 -21.62 -10.06 8.37
N LYS A 48 -22.10 -11.28 8.66
CA LYS A 48 -21.48 -12.15 9.66
C LYS A 48 -20.05 -12.53 9.24
N PHE A 49 -19.87 -13.03 8.01
CA PHE A 49 -18.58 -13.50 7.54
C PHE A 49 -17.51 -12.40 7.62
N TRP A 50 -17.76 -11.23 7.03
CA TRP A 50 -16.78 -10.14 7.03
C TRP A 50 -16.64 -9.48 8.38
N GLY A 51 -17.70 -9.46 9.20
CA GLY A 51 -17.63 -9.06 10.61
C GLY A 51 -16.60 -9.89 11.36
N GLU A 52 -16.71 -11.23 11.30
CA GLU A 52 -15.76 -12.16 11.94
C GLU A 52 -14.33 -11.99 11.40
N ARG A 53 -14.16 -11.79 10.09
CA ARG A 53 -12.82 -11.57 9.49
C ARG A 53 -12.17 -10.26 9.93
N ALA A 54 -12.95 -9.20 10.07
CA ALA A 54 -12.45 -7.90 10.48
C ALA A 54 -11.97 -7.85 11.94
N GLU A 55 -12.37 -8.81 12.79
CA GLU A 55 -11.88 -8.93 14.17
C GLU A 55 -10.40 -9.30 14.26
N GLN A 56 -9.78 -9.77 13.16
CA GLN A 56 -8.34 -10.04 13.10
C GLN A 56 -7.47 -8.77 13.09
N LEU A 57 -8.10 -7.62 12.89
CA LEU A 57 -7.46 -6.31 12.97
C LEU A 57 -7.69 -5.70 14.35
N ASP A 58 -6.77 -4.86 14.77
CA ASP A 58 -6.90 -4.08 16.00
C ASP A 58 -7.69 -2.80 15.69
N TRP A 59 -8.85 -2.68 16.31
CA TRP A 59 -9.73 -1.51 16.21
C TRP A 59 -9.66 -0.68 17.49
N PHE A 60 -9.50 0.63 17.34
CA PHE A 60 -9.63 1.58 18.44
C PHE A 60 -11.09 1.79 18.85
N LYS A 61 -12.01 1.66 17.87
CA LYS A 61 -13.45 1.54 18.10
C LYS A 61 -13.99 0.48 17.16
N LYS A 62 -14.69 -0.53 17.68
CA LYS A 62 -15.39 -1.51 16.86
C LYS A 62 -16.50 -0.81 16.06
N TRP A 63 -16.73 -1.30 14.85
CA TRP A 63 -17.79 -0.77 13.99
C TRP A 63 -19.18 -1.03 14.56
N ASP A 64 -20.11 -0.15 14.22
CA ASP A 64 -21.52 -0.23 14.61
C ASP A 64 -22.32 -1.06 13.59
N LYS A 65 -21.89 -1.02 12.31
CA LYS A 65 -22.49 -1.79 11.21
C LYS A 65 -21.40 -2.31 10.27
N VAL A 66 -21.49 -3.58 9.86
CA VAL A 66 -20.49 -4.19 8.96
C VAL A 66 -20.52 -3.53 7.59
N ARG A 67 -21.69 -3.19 7.07
CA ARG A 67 -21.82 -2.73 5.69
C ARG A 67 -23.09 -1.94 5.40
N VAL A 68 -22.99 -1.02 4.45
CA VAL A 68 -24.11 -0.40 3.74
C VAL A 68 -23.89 -0.64 2.26
N VAL A 69 -24.90 -1.21 1.57
CA VAL A 69 -24.85 -1.45 0.12
C VAL A 69 -26.04 -0.76 -0.53
N ASP A 70 -25.74 0.16 -1.43
CA ASP A 70 -26.73 0.82 -2.28
C ASP A 70 -26.11 1.01 -3.67
N PHE A 71 -26.49 0.13 -4.60
CA PHE A 71 -26.03 0.19 -5.97
C PHE A 71 -26.70 1.29 -6.80
N VAL A 72 -27.87 1.79 -6.37
CA VAL A 72 -28.58 2.84 -7.10
C VAL A 72 -27.86 4.17 -6.92
N ASN A 73 -27.42 4.46 -5.69
CA ASN A 73 -26.72 5.69 -5.35
C ASN A 73 -25.20 5.53 -5.26
N ALA A 74 -24.66 4.37 -5.67
CA ALA A 74 -23.24 4.00 -5.54
C ALA A 74 -22.68 4.21 -4.11
N LYS A 75 -23.52 4.02 -3.10
CA LYS A 75 -23.15 4.19 -1.70
C LYS A 75 -22.78 2.84 -1.09
N HIS A 76 -21.48 2.62 -0.96
CA HIS A 76 -20.93 1.41 -0.37
C HIS A 76 -20.00 1.78 0.78
N GLU A 77 -20.41 1.43 1.99
CA GLU A 77 -19.63 1.67 3.21
C GLU A 77 -19.35 0.33 3.90
N TRP A 78 -18.16 0.20 4.47
CA TRP A 78 -17.76 -0.98 5.23
C TRP A 78 -17.27 -0.56 6.61
N PHE A 79 -17.65 -1.34 7.63
CA PHE A 79 -17.29 -1.17 9.03
C PHE A 79 -17.62 0.24 9.55
N VAL A 80 -18.86 0.68 9.28
CA VAL A 80 -19.38 2.00 9.62
C VAL A 80 -19.24 2.28 11.11
N GLY A 81 -18.70 3.45 11.43
CA GLY A 81 -18.44 3.88 12.80
C GLY A 81 -17.18 3.26 13.43
N GLY A 82 -16.53 2.30 12.74
CA GLY A 82 -15.27 1.71 13.16
C GLY A 82 -14.11 2.70 13.06
N LYS A 83 -13.16 2.59 13.97
CA LYS A 83 -11.94 3.41 13.99
C LYS A 83 -10.72 2.50 14.14
N LEU A 84 -9.77 2.62 13.21
CA LEU A 84 -8.47 1.98 13.27
C LEU A 84 -7.41 2.91 12.70
N ASN A 85 -6.14 2.53 12.86
CA ASN A 85 -5.04 3.10 12.10
C ASN A 85 -4.28 1.97 11.38
N VAL A 86 -4.00 2.16 10.09
CA VAL A 86 -3.32 1.14 9.25
C VAL A 86 -1.91 0.90 9.79
N THR A 87 -1.16 1.96 10.07
CA THR A 87 0.21 1.87 10.59
C THR A 87 0.26 1.13 11.92
N TYR A 88 -0.71 1.34 12.81
CA TYR A 88 -0.80 0.59 14.07
C TYR A 88 -0.93 -0.93 13.83
N ASN A 89 -1.79 -1.32 12.88
CA ASN A 89 -1.98 -2.72 12.52
C ASN A 89 -0.79 -3.32 11.77
N CYS A 90 -0.08 -2.52 10.97
CA CYS A 90 1.09 -2.97 10.21
C CYS A 90 2.37 -3.01 11.05
N ILE A 91 2.50 -2.20 12.09
CA ILE A 91 3.75 -2.05 12.85
C ILE A 91 3.50 -2.16 14.36
N ASP A 92 2.81 -1.18 14.96
CA ASP A 92 2.80 -0.95 16.40
C ASP A 92 2.34 -2.18 17.20
N ARG A 93 1.30 -2.89 16.76
CA ARG A 93 0.79 -4.08 17.44
C ARG A 93 1.84 -5.20 17.54
N HIS A 94 2.78 -5.25 16.61
CA HIS A 94 3.83 -6.27 16.58
C HIS A 94 4.97 -6.00 17.56
N LEU A 95 5.16 -4.74 17.98
CA LEU A 95 6.25 -4.34 18.89
C LEU A 95 6.14 -4.94 20.30
N LYS A 96 4.93 -5.33 20.70
CA LYS A 96 4.65 -5.98 22.00
C LYS A 96 4.80 -7.50 21.95
N THR A 97 5.23 -8.05 20.82
CA THR A 97 5.33 -9.50 20.58
C THR A 97 6.78 -9.88 20.27
N TRP A 98 7.03 -11.18 20.12
CA TRP A 98 8.32 -11.70 19.62
C TRP A 98 8.74 -11.08 18.28
N ARG A 99 7.79 -10.53 17.50
CA ARG A 99 8.05 -9.91 16.20
C ARG A 99 8.78 -8.56 16.30
N LYS A 100 8.92 -7.96 17.48
CA LYS A 100 9.60 -6.66 17.66
C LYS A 100 10.93 -6.57 16.91
N ASN A 101 11.77 -7.59 17.03
CA ASN A 101 13.09 -7.67 16.40
C ASN A 101 13.10 -8.56 15.13
N LYS A 102 11.92 -9.00 14.67
CA LYS A 102 11.81 -9.74 13.40
C LYS A 102 11.99 -8.76 12.24
N ALA A 103 12.68 -9.18 11.19
CA ALA A 103 12.71 -8.45 9.92
C ALA A 103 11.27 -8.16 9.44
N ALA A 104 10.98 -6.89 9.19
CA ALA A 104 9.70 -6.37 8.71
C ALA A 104 9.78 -5.93 7.25
N LEU A 105 10.87 -5.25 6.89
CA LEU A 105 11.17 -4.84 5.53
C LEU A 105 12.59 -5.28 5.19
N ILE A 106 12.73 -6.11 4.16
CA ILE A 106 14.02 -6.50 3.59
C ILE A 106 14.05 -5.85 2.21
N TRP A 107 14.99 -4.94 2.01
CA TRP A 107 15.19 -4.25 0.77
C TRP A 107 16.49 -4.71 0.12
N GLU A 108 16.39 -4.99 -1.17
CA GLU A 108 17.50 -5.32 -2.06
C GLU A 108 17.59 -4.18 -3.07
N GLY A 109 18.74 -3.52 -3.09
CA GLY A 109 19.03 -2.40 -3.96
C GLY A 109 19.66 -2.81 -5.29
N GLU A 110 20.08 -1.80 -6.02
CA GLU A 110 20.85 -1.91 -7.25
C GLU A 110 21.99 -0.89 -7.12
N PRO A 111 23.27 -1.30 -7.04
CA PRO A 111 23.86 -2.57 -7.48
C PRO A 111 23.63 -3.78 -6.55
N GLU A 112 23.86 -4.98 -7.10
CA GLU A 112 23.75 -6.24 -6.36
C GLU A 112 24.62 -6.22 -5.09
N GLY A 113 24.04 -6.68 -3.97
CA GLY A 113 24.69 -6.68 -2.67
C GLY A 113 24.33 -5.49 -1.78
N GLU A 114 23.72 -4.43 -2.34
CA GLU A 114 23.13 -3.36 -1.53
C GLU A 114 21.86 -3.89 -0.84
N ARG A 115 21.90 -3.97 0.49
CA ARG A 115 20.80 -4.57 1.28
C ARG A 115 20.55 -3.76 2.53
N ILE A 116 19.29 -3.51 2.82
CA ILE A 116 18.86 -2.90 4.08
C ILE A 116 17.76 -3.77 4.67
N THR A 117 17.90 -4.14 5.93
CA THR A 117 16.86 -4.83 6.67
C THR A 117 16.41 -3.97 7.84
N TYR A 118 15.12 -3.67 7.89
CA TYR A 118 14.48 -3.05 9.04
C TYR A 118 13.75 -4.13 9.84
N THR A 119 14.03 -4.21 11.14
CA THR A 119 13.12 -4.91 12.06
C THR A 119 11.81 -4.13 12.23
N TYR A 120 10.78 -4.72 12.83
CA TYR A 120 9.57 -3.97 13.18
C TYR A 120 9.87 -2.75 14.05
N GLN A 121 10.83 -2.86 14.98
CA GLN A 121 11.25 -1.75 15.83
C GLN A 121 11.97 -0.64 15.04
N ASP A 122 12.84 -1.00 14.09
CA ASP A 122 13.52 -0.01 13.25
C ASP A 122 12.52 0.71 12.34
N LEU A 123 11.64 -0.06 11.69
CA LEU A 123 10.60 0.50 10.82
C LEU A 123 9.64 1.41 11.60
N TYR A 124 9.29 1.05 12.83
CA TYR A 124 8.51 1.92 13.72
C TYR A 124 9.20 3.25 13.97
N ASN A 125 10.50 3.23 14.28
CA ASN A 125 11.27 4.42 14.57
C ASN A 125 11.34 5.35 13.36
N GLU A 126 11.63 4.80 12.17
CA GLU A 126 11.69 5.57 10.92
C GLU A 126 10.32 6.16 10.53
N VAL A 127 9.25 5.36 10.61
CA VAL A 127 7.89 5.83 10.33
C VAL A 127 7.46 6.92 11.31
N CYS A 128 7.76 6.77 12.60
CA CYS A 128 7.44 7.81 13.59
C CYS A 128 8.23 9.09 13.37
N ARG A 129 9.53 8.96 13.05
CA ARG A 129 10.38 10.12 12.74
C ARG A 129 9.83 10.88 11.55
N PHE A 130 9.52 10.18 10.46
CA PHE A 130 9.06 10.84 9.26
C PHE A 130 7.62 11.37 9.38
N ALA A 131 6.73 10.69 10.10
CA ALA A 131 5.42 11.21 10.45
C ALA A 131 5.51 12.56 11.21
N ASN A 132 6.49 12.71 12.11
CA ASN A 132 6.72 13.98 12.81
C ASN A 132 7.29 15.06 11.90
N VAL A 133 8.10 14.71 10.89
CA VAL A 133 8.55 15.65 9.85
C VAL A 133 7.35 16.19 9.08
N LEU A 134 6.46 15.31 8.59
CA LEU A 134 5.24 15.72 7.88
C LEU A 134 4.37 16.66 8.73
N LYS A 135 4.15 16.32 10.00
CA LYS A 135 3.41 17.20 10.94
C LYS A 135 4.08 18.54 11.16
N LYS A 136 5.41 18.57 11.29
CA LYS A 136 6.18 19.83 11.44
C LYS A 136 6.01 20.73 10.22
N HIS A 137 5.82 20.13 9.06
CA HIS A 137 5.55 20.80 7.80
C HIS A 137 4.07 21.11 7.54
N GLY A 138 3.20 20.87 8.51
CA GLY A 138 1.81 21.31 8.46
C GLY A 138 0.82 20.27 7.92
N VAL A 139 1.27 19.07 7.54
CA VAL A 139 0.40 18.00 7.06
C VAL A 139 -0.54 17.53 8.18
N LYS A 140 -1.85 17.53 7.89
CA LYS A 140 -2.93 17.14 8.78
C LYS A 140 -3.71 15.96 8.23
N LYS A 141 -4.61 15.43 9.06
CA LYS A 141 -5.54 14.38 8.65
C LYS A 141 -6.42 14.87 7.49
N GLY A 142 -6.47 14.10 6.42
CA GLY A 142 -7.24 14.41 5.21
C GLY A 142 -6.45 15.15 4.13
N ASP A 143 -5.29 15.72 4.47
CA ASP A 143 -4.40 16.34 3.49
C ASP A 143 -3.82 15.27 2.57
N ARG A 144 -3.54 15.64 1.32
CA ARG A 144 -3.01 14.74 0.31
C ARG A 144 -1.52 14.98 0.14
N VAL A 145 -0.75 13.90 0.18
CA VAL A 145 0.71 13.92 0.07
C VAL A 145 1.10 13.12 -1.16
N SER A 146 1.64 13.80 -2.17
CA SER A 146 2.16 13.16 -3.37
C SER A 146 3.51 12.50 -3.09
N ILE A 147 3.68 11.27 -3.56
CA ILE A 147 4.90 10.48 -3.34
C ILE A 147 5.45 10.05 -4.70
N TYR A 148 6.64 10.54 -5.02
CA TYR A 148 7.38 10.25 -6.24
C TYR A 148 8.73 9.62 -5.86
N LEU A 149 8.65 8.36 -5.40
CA LEU A 149 9.79 7.57 -4.96
C LEU A 149 9.89 6.28 -5.78
N PRO A 150 11.11 5.78 -6.03
CA PRO A 150 11.35 4.45 -6.57
C PRO A 150 11.09 3.37 -5.51
N MET A 151 11.40 2.11 -5.84
CA MET A 151 11.30 0.97 -4.92
C MET A 151 12.45 0.96 -3.88
N ILE A 152 12.53 2.02 -3.06
CA ILE A 152 13.46 2.17 -1.94
C ILE A 152 12.69 2.07 -0.60
N PRO A 153 13.36 1.79 0.54
CA PRO A 153 12.68 1.65 1.83
C PRO A 153 11.83 2.85 2.22
N GLN A 154 12.28 4.05 1.84
CA GLN A 154 11.62 5.32 2.10
C GLN A 154 10.22 5.38 1.48
N LEU A 155 9.92 4.62 0.43
CA LEU A 155 8.57 4.51 -0.12
C LEU A 155 7.61 3.92 0.92
N ALA A 156 7.96 2.75 1.50
CA ALA A 156 7.15 2.12 2.53
C ALA A 156 7.05 2.99 3.79
N ILE A 157 8.15 3.61 4.21
CA ILE A 157 8.19 4.53 5.36
C ILE A 157 7.26 5.73 5.11
N SER A 158 7.28 6.32 3.91
CA SER A 158 6.44 7.48 3.56
C SER A 158 4.96 7.14 3.56
N LEU A 159 4.59 5.98 2.99
CA LEU A 159 3.20 5.49 3.00
C LEU A 159 2.68 5.29 4.42
N LEU A 160 3.46 4.59 5.25
CA LEU A 160 3.09 4.30 6.63
C LEU A 160 3.12 5.56 7.50
N ALA A 161 3.97 6.55 7.21
CA ALA A 161 3.97 7.84 7.88
C ALA A 161 2.70 8.66 7.57
N CYS A 162 2.31 8.73 6.28
CA CYS A 162 1.06 9.39 5.87
C CYS A 162 -0.15 8.72 6.54
N ALA A 163 -0.25 7.40 6.46
CA ALA A 163 -1.33 6.63 7.08
C ALA A 163 -1.36 6.79 8.62
N ARG A 164 -0.19 6.96 9.27
CA ARG A 164 -0.09 7.17 10.72
C ARG A 164 -0.77 8.46 11.17
N ILE A 165 -0.60 9.53 10.41
CA ILE A 165 -1.16 10.85 10.73
C ILE A 165 -2.53 11.09 10.10
N GLY A 166 -3.02 10.12 9.30
CA GLY A 166 -4.31 10.19 8.62
C GLY A 166 -4.28 11.06 7.35
N ALA A 167 -3.10 11.31 6.79
CA ALA A 167 -2.94 11.91 5.46
C ALA A 167 -3.22 10.86 4.36
N VAL A 168 -3.62 11.33 3.19
CA VAL A 168 -3.91 10.51 2.01
C VAL A 168 -2.68 10.49 1.10
N HIS A 169 -2.02 9.36 0.96
CA HIS A 169 -0.85 9.25 0.09
C HIS A 169 -1.27 9.04 -1.38
N ASN A 170 -0.78 9.92 -2.27
CA ASN A 170 -0.93 9.82 -3.73
C ASN A 170 0.38 9.34 -4.36
N VAL A 171 0.49 8.04 -4.64
CA VAL A 171 1.74 7.46 -5.15
C VAL A 171 1.80 7.61 -6.67
N VAL A 172 2.83 8.30 -7.13
CA VAL A 172 3.16 8.42 -8.55
C VAL A 172 4.40 7.60 -8.83
N PHE A 173 4.30 6.71 -9.82
CA PHE A 173 5.40 5.84 -10.19
C PHE A 173 6.65 6.66 -10.56
N GLY A 174 7.79 6.39 -9.90
CA GLY A 174 9.04 7.14 -10.05
C GLY A 174 9.64 7.19 -11.47
N GLY A 175 9.13 6.37 -12.40
CA GLY A 175 9.53 6.39 -13.80
C GLY A 175 8.63 7.21 -14.73
N PHE A 176 7.64 7.93 -14.20
CA PHE A 176 6.79 8.81 -15.03
C PHE A 176 7.48 10.12 -15.40
N SER A 177 6.94 10.78 -16.43
CA SER A 177 7.42 12.10 -16.85
C SER A 177 7.00 13.20 -15.86
N ALA A 178 7.64 14.36 -15.97
CA ALA A 178 7.27 15.54 -15.18
C ALA A 178 5.82 15.95 -15.41
N GLU A 179 5.30 15.87 -16.64
CA GLU A 179 3.90 16.21 -16.93
C GLU A 179 2.94 15.23 -16.21
N ALA A 180 3.23 13.94 -16.27
CA ALA A 180 2.41 12.92 -15.62
C ALA A 180 2.42 13.05 -14.08
N LEU A 181 3.54 13.50 -13.49
CA LEU A 181 3.63 13.84 -12.07
C LEU A 181 2.80 15.09 -11.74
N ARG A 182 3.00 16.18 -12.49
CA ARG A 182 2.25 17.44 -12.34
C ARG A 182 0.75 17.20 -12.37
N ASP A 183 0.25 16.51 -13.39
CA ASP A 183 -1.19 16.34 -13.59
C ASP A 183 -1.84 15.63 -12.39
N ARG A 184 -1.12 14.68 -11.77
CA ARG A 184 -1.59 13.96 -10.57
C ARG A 184 -1.50 14.81 -9.31
N ILE A 185 -0.48 15.65 -9.16
CA ILE A 185 -0.36 16.59 -8.04
C ILE A 185 -1.52 17.59 -8.09
N GLN A 186 -1.80 18.14 -9.27
CA GLN A 186 -2.86 19.13 -9.47
C GLN A 186 -4.25 18.51 -9.32
N ASP A 187 -4.52 17.37 -9.95
CA ASP A 187 -5.82 16.68 -9.87
C ASP A 187 -6.17 16.33 -8.42
N CYS A 188 -5.21 15.78 -7.68
CA CYS A 188 -5.43 15.52 -6.26
C CYS A 188 -5.28 16.77 -5.40
N GLY A 189 -4.90 17.95 -5.89
CA GLY A 189 -4.72 19.16 -5.08
C GLY A 189 -3.81 18.94 -3.87
N SER A 190 -2.69 18.27 -4.07
CA SER A 190 -1.67 17.99 -3.06
C SER A 190 -0.70 19.15 -2.97
N ASP A 191 -0.45 19.66 -1.77
CA ASP A 191 0.52 20.73 -1.50
C ASP A 191 1.87 20.20 -1.01
N THR A 192 2.02 18.88 -0.90
CA THR A 192 3.21 18.22 -0.34
C THR A 192 3.71 17.17 -1.33
N LEU A 193 4.95 17.28 -1.81
CA LEU A 193 5.60 16.25 -2.62
C LEU A 193 6.75 15.60 -1.84
N ILE A 194 6.80 14.27 -1.80
CA ILE A 194 7.94 13.50 -1.31
C ILE A 194 8.68 12.91 -2.51
N CYS A 195 9.94 13.26 -2.71
CA CYS A 195 10.76 12.73 -3.80
C CYS A 195 12.19 12.38 -3.34
N CYS A 196 12.97 11.77 -4.23
CA CYS A 196 14.40 11.52 -4.04
C CYS A 196 15.24 12.29 -5.09
N ASP A 197 16.55 12.32 -4.86
CA ASP A 197 17.56 12.84 -5.79
C ASP A 197 17.59 12.03 -7.11
N GLY A 198 17.82 10.74 -6.99
CA GLY A 198 17.88 9.78 -8.08
C GLY A 198 17.90 8.36 -7.58
N TYR A 199 17.95 7.40 -8.49
CA TYR A 199 18.02 5.98 -8.16
C TYR A 199 18.54 5.15 -9.32
N TYR A 200 19.02 3.94 -9.03
CA TYR A 200 19.38 2.97 -10.04
C TYR A 200 18.17 2.19 -10.52
N ARG A 201 18.08 2.00 -11.84
CA ARG A 201 17.15 1.08 -12.47
C ARG A 201 17.76 0.49 -13.73
N SER A 202 17.93 -0.83 -13.74
CA SER A 202 18.46 -1.55 -14.90
C SER A 202 19.84 -1.04 -15.34
N GLY A 203 20.71 -0.84 -14.35
CA GLY A 203 22.11 -0.42 -14.47
C GLY A 203 22.28 1.08 -14.73
N LYS A 204 21.19 1.85 -14.78
CA LYS A 204 21.21 3.27 -15.13
C LYS A 204 20.76 4.13 -13.97
N VAL A 205 21.46 5.25 -13.79
CA VAL A 205 21.03 6.30 -12.85
C VAL A 205 19.87 7.06 -13.48
N VAL A 206 18.75 7.11 -12.78
CA VAL A 206 17.58 7.93 -13.12
C VAL A 206 17.60 9.18 -12.24
N ASN A 207 17.64 10.36 -12.86
CA ASN A 207 17.55 11.63 -12.14
C ASN A 207 16.08 11.97 -11.84
N SER A 208 15.60 11.49 -10.69
CA SER A 208 14.22 11.66 -10.24
C SER A 208 13.91 13.11 -9.91
N LYS A 209 14.88 13.82 -9.31
CA LYS A 209 14.70 15.20 -8.83
C LYS A 209 14.47 16.19 -9.96
N ALA A 210 15.14 16.02 -11.10
CA ALA A 210 14.92 16.87 -12.27
C ALA A 210 13.46 16.83 -12.75
N ASN A 211 12.85 15.63 -12.78
CA ASN A 211 11.43 15.47 -13.14
C ASN A 211 10.51 16.08 -12.07
N ALA A 212 10.84 15.90 -10.79
CA ALA A 212 10.10 16.52 -9.69
C ALA A 212 10.12 18.04 -9.78
N ASP A 213 11.30 18.65 -10.01
CA ASP A 213 11.44 20.11 -10.13
C ASP A 213 10.67 20.67 -11.33
N ALA A 214 10.75 19.99 -12.48
CA ALA A 214 9.98 20.37 -13.65
C ALA A 214 8.46 20.29 -13.41
N ALA A 215 7.99 19.28 -12.67
CA ALA A 215 6.57 19.17 -12.31
C ALA A 215 6.13 20.27 -11.33
N MET A 216 6.96 20.56 -10.33
CA MET A 216 6.67 21.54 -9.28
C MET A 216 6.71 22.99 -9.77
N ALA A 217 7.48 23.30 -10.82
CA ALA A 217 7.46 24.62 -11.47
C ALA A 217 6.06 25.01 -11.98
N ALA A 218 5.20 24.03 -12.27
CA ALA A 218 3.81 24.23 -12.67
C ALA A 218 2.80 24.05 -11.51
N CYS A 219 3.26 23.89 -10.27
CA CYS A 219 2.45 23.67 -9.08
C CYS A 219 2.85 24.66 -7.96
N PRO A 220 2.59 25.97 -8.09
CA PRO A 220 3.15 27.01 -7.22
C PRO A 220 2.69 26.92 -5.76
N ASP A 221 1.53 26.33 -5.50
CA ASP A 221 0.99 26.13 -4.15
C ASP A 221 1.54 24.89 -3.45
N ALA A 222 2.34 24.07 -4.13
CA ALA A 222 2.90 22.85 -3.57
C ALA A 222 4.35 23.05 -3.09
N VAL A 223 4.65 22.49 -1.93
CA VAL A 223 5.98 22.43 -1.31
C VAL A 223 6.57 21.03 -1.55
N SER A 224 7.78 20.99 -2.09
CA SER A 224 8.50 19.73 -2.28
C SER A 224 9.43 19.45 -1.09
N TYR A 225 9.30 18.26 -0.52
CA TYR A 225 10.18 17.69 0.47
C TYR A 225 11.03 16.60 -0.19
N THR A 226 12.34 16.81 -0.22
CA THR A 226 13.26 15.77 -0.70
C THR A 226 13.64 14.88 0.48
N HIS A 227 13.30 13.60 0.39
CA HIS A 227 13.89 12.60 1.26
C HIS A 227 15.34 12.42 0.79
N LEU A 228 16.28 12.90 1.61
CA LEU A 228 17.71 12.92 1.27
C LEU A 228 18.29 11.50 1.23
N ARG A 229 18.98 11.23 0.10
CA ARG A 229 20.04 10.25 -0.18
C ARG A 229 19.61 8.79 -0.39
N ALA A 230 19.63 8.35 -1.65
CA ALA A 230 19.75 6.95 -2.04
C ALA A 230 21.16 6.37 -1.79
N HIS A 231 22.19 7.22 -1.69
CA HIS A 231 23.57 6.79 -1.45
C HIS A 231 24.31 7.73 -0.49
N GLU A 232 24.36 7.34 0.77
CA GLU A 232 25.49 7.63 1.64
C GLU A 232 25.88 6.34 2.35
N THR A 233 26.88 5.66 1.79
CA THR A 233 27.86 4.89 2.57
C THR A 233 28.84 5.84 3.23
#